data_AF-A0A6F9BKG4-F1
#
_entry.id   AF-A0A6F9BKG4-F1
#
_cell.length_a   1.000
_cell.length_b   1.000
_cell.length_c   1.000
_cell.angle_alpha   90.00
_cell.angle_beta   90.00
_cell.angle_gamma   90.00
#
_symmetry.space_group_name_H-M   'P 1'
#
loop_
_entity.id
_entity.type
_entity.pdbx_description
1 polymer ?
#
loop_
_entity_poly.entity_id
_entity_poly.type
_entity_poly.pdbx_seq_one_letter_code
_entity_poly.pdbx_strand_id
1 'polypeptide(L)'
;YGTTTEPSPNDLLHLNEPLMDHREGQLFLTQAFKVIMEEMLWKGTDNLLKHCHSANTTYLFQQDKFYDMSLDTGDKSIQCGRKVDCLNLWLMWKAVGSHGLAERVDRAFAHTRYNHIAYTLYLHGLRGKENSPDDQNRLSEVSPVIKERMMQGTMMVSYQPQGGRVNFFRMIVVSPQLSQQDMICFLDEIERLGNDL
;
A
#
# COMPACT_ATOMS: atom_id res chain seq x y z
N TYR A 1 33.08 -16.31 20.23
CA TYR A 1 32.25 -17.52 20.44
C TYR A 1 31.09 -17.13 21.33
N GLY A 2 30.06 -16.52 20.76
CA GLY A 2 28.82 -16.16 21.44
C GLY A 2 27.72 -17.08 20.94
N THR A 3 27.00 -17.70 21.85
CA THR A 3 25.93 -18.68 21.61
C THR A 3 24.83 -18.07 20.74
N THR A 4 24.62 -18.67 19.56
CA THR A 4 23.44 -18.50 18.72
C THR A 4 22.20 -18.88 19.52
N THR A 5 21.41 -17.90 19.95
CA THR A 5 20.04 -18.18 20.38
C THR A 5 19.23 -18.44 19.13
N GLU A 6 18.75 -19.67 18.98
CA GLU A 6 17.84 -20.05 17.90
C GLU A 6 16.63 -19.11 17.87
N PRO A 7 16.16 -18.73 16.66
CA PRO A 7 15.00 -17.85 16.51
C PRO A 7 13.77 -18.46 17.18
N SER A 8 12.88 -17.61 17.72
CA SER A 8 11.67 -18.10 18.36
C SER A 8 10.81 -18.84 17.32
N PRO A 9 10.06 -19.88 17.72
CA PRO A 9 9.22 -20.64 16.78
C PRO A 9 8.25 -19.76 15.99
N ASN A 10 7.80 -18.62 16.55
CA ASN A 10 6.91 -17.68 15.88
C ASN A 10 7.60 -16.90 14.74
N ASP A 11 8.89 -16.60 14.86
CA ASP A 11 9.64 -15.90 13.80
C ASP A 11 9.91 -16.81 12.60
N LEU A 12 9.98 -18.12 12.84
CA LEU A 12 10.12 -19.15 11.81
C LEU A 12 8.76 -19.58 11.20
N LEU A 13 7.65 -19.31 11.87
CA LEU A 13 6.32 -19.73 11.40
C LEU A 13 5.94 -19.04 10.08
N HIS A 14 6.31 -17.76 9.91
CA HIS A 14 6.08 -16.99 8.68
C HIS A 14 6.97 -17.41 7.51
N LEU A 15 8.06 -18.16 7.75
CA LEU A 15 8.93 -18.68 6.69
C LEU A 15 8.34 -19.92 6.00
N ASN A 16 7.36 -20.58 6.64
CA ASN A 16 6.72 -21.79 6.13
C ASN A 16 5.39 -21.52 5.40
N GLU A 17 4.94 -20.26 5.35
CA GLU A 17 3.75 -19.93 4.57
C GLU A 17 4.06 -19.93 3.06
N PRO A 18 3.13 -20.39 2.21
CA PRO A 18 3.31 -20.31 0.77
C PRO A 18 3.54 -18.86 0.33
N LEU A 19 4.58 -18.63 -0.48
CA LEU A 19 4.85 -17.31 -1.08
C LEU A 19 3.66 -16.77 -1.89
N MET A 20 2.86 -17.67 -2.45
CA MET A 20 1.65 -17.36 -3.22
C MET A 20 0.42 -18.00 -2.58
N ASP A 21 -0.51 -17.19 -2.08
CA ASP A 21 -1.90 -17.61 -1.87
C ASP A 21 -2.77 -16.96 -2.95
N HIS A 22 -3.21 -17.75 -3.94
CA HIS A 22 -4.05 -17.32 -5.06
C HIS A 22 -5.47 -16.87 -4.65
N ARG A 23 -5.76 -16.81 -3.34
CA ARG A 23 -7.06 -16.40 -2.82
C ARG A 23 -7.08 -14.97 -2.34
N GLU A 24 -5.95 -14.34 -2.05
CA GLU A 24 -5.90 -13.00 -1.46
C GLU A 24 -6.49 -11.93 -2.36
N GLY A 25 -6.15 -11.95 -3.65
CA GLY A 25 -6.66 -11.02 -4.64
C GLY A 25 -8.14 -11.20 -4.91
N GLN A 26 -8.63 -12.45 -4.94
CA GLN A 26 -10.06 -12.73 -5.07
C GLN A 26 -10.84 -12.30 -3.82
N LEU A 27 -10.32 -12.56 -2.62
CA LEU A 27 -10.92 -12.10 -1.36
C LEU A 27 -10.93 -10.56 -1.29
N PHE A 28 -9.84 -9.91 -1.69
CA PHE A 28 -9.78 -8.46 -1.76
C PHE A 28 -10.88 -7.89 -2.67
N LEU A 29 -11.05 -8.43 -3.88
CA LEU A 29 -12.08 -7.93 -4.80
C LEU A 29 -13.50 -8.25 -4.35
N THR A 30 -13.73 -9.44 -3.79
CA THR A 30 -15.10 -9.92 -3.46
C THR A 30 -15.58 -9.47 -2.08
N GLN A 31 -14.67 -9.18 -1.16
CA GLN A 31 -15.00 -8.78 0.22
C GLN A 31 -14.64 -7.33 0.46
N ALA A 32 -13.36 -6.98 0.41
CA ALA A 32 -12.90 -5.64 0.80
C ALA A 32 -13.35 -4.56 -0.18
N PHE A 33 -13.08 -4.74 -1.48
CA PHE A 33 -13.48 -3.80 -2.51
C PHE A 33 -15.00 -3.70 -2.62
N LYS A 34 -15.70 -4.83 -2.45
CA LYS A 34 -17.16 -4.85 -2.39
C LYS A 34 -17.68 -3.98 -1.25
N VAL A 35 -17.15 -4.12 -0.02
CA VAL A 35 -17.54 -3.26 1.12
C VAL A 35 -17.23 -1.79 0.84
N ILE A 36 -16.07 -1.46 0.27
CA ILE A 36 -15.73 -0.07 -0.08
C ILE A 36 -16.73 0.51 -1.08
N MET A 37 -17.07 -0.25 -2.11
CA MET A 37 -18.04 0.18 -3.11
C MET A 37 -19.45 0.23 -2.55
N GLU A 38 -19.86 -0.75 -1.74
CA GLU A 38 -21.17 -0.77 -1.09
C GLU A 38 -21.32 0.41 -0.12
N GLU A 39 -20.32 0.73 0.69
CA GLU A 39 -20.33 1.93 1.54
C GLU A 39 -20.47 3.22 0.73
N MET A 40 -19.74 3.33 -0.40
CA MET A 40 -19.83 4.50 -1.28
C MET A 40 -21.18 4.58 -2.01
N LEU A 41 -21.70 3.45 -2.49
CA LEU A 41 -22.94 3.37 -3.25
C LEU A 41 -24.16 3.53 -2.33
N TRP A 42 -24.14 2.90 -1.15
CA TRP A 42 -25.24 2.90 -0.19
C TRP A 42 -25.49 4.30 0.36
N LYS A 43 -24.43 5.03 0.76
CA LYS A 43 -24.52 6.46 1.13
C LYS A 43 -25.05 7.34 -0.01
N GLY A 44 -24.93 6.89 -1.25
CA GLY A 44 -25.50 7.56 -2.42
C GLY A 44 -27.00 7.33 -2.63
N THR A 45 -27.58 6.29 -2.03
CA THR A 45 -28.96 5.80 -2.32
C THR A 45 -30.02 6.16 -1.28
N ASP A 46 -29.63 6.39 -0.02
CA ASP A 46 -30.55 6.75 1.08
C ASP A 46 -30.94 8.24 1.08
N ASN A 47 -30.54 8.99 0.04
CA ASN A 47 -30.62 10.45 -0.05
C ASN A 47 -29.95 11.20 1.11
N LEU A 48 -29.24 10.53 2.02
CA LEU A 48 -28.58 11.18 3.16
C LEU A 48 -27.55 12.20 2.68
N LEU A 49 -26.74 11.82 1.69
CA LEU A 49 -25.78 12.73 1.07
C LEU A 49 -26.46 13.94 0.41
N LYS A 50 -27.63 13.74 -0.22
CA LYS A 50 -28.40 14.85 -0.80
C LYS A 50 -28.93 15.77 0.29
N HIS A 51 -29.50 15.24 1.37
CA HIS A 51 -30.00 16.05 2.48
C HIS A 51 -28.87 16.81 3.20
N CYS A 52 -27.69 16.20 3.31
CA CYS A 52 -26.55 16.79 4.01
C CYS A 52 -25.84 17.87 3.19
N HIS A 53 -25.79 17.74 1.86
CA HIS A 53 -24.95 18.58 1.01
C HIS A 53 -25.72 19.47 0.02
N SER A 54 -27.02 19.25 -0.17
CA SER A 54 -27.82 20.03 -1.11
C SER A 54 -27.81 21.51 -0.74
N ALA A 55 -27.41 22.33 -1.71
CA ALA A 55 -27.54 23.78 -1.65
C ALA A 55 -28.72 24.30 -2.50
N ASN A 56 -29.48 23.38 -3.12
CA ASN A 56 -30.65 23.63 -3.96
C ASN A 56 -30.44 24.77 -4.98
N THR A 57 -29.28 24.79 -5.62
CA THR A 57 -28.88 25.89 -6.51
C THR A 57 -29.58 25.78 -7.86
N THR A 58 -30.43 26.78 -8.16
CA THR A 58 -31.31 26.77 -9.35
C THR A 58 -30.56 26.92 -10.67
N TYR A 59 -29.35 27.45 -10.66
CA TYR A 59 -28.52 27.64 -11.86
C TYR A 59 -27.75 26.38 -12.29
N LEU A 60 -27.54 25.42 -11.38
CA LEU A 60 -26.79 24.19 -11.64
C LEU A 60 -27.70 22.95 -11.72
N PHE A 61 -28.73 22.90 -10.86
CA PHE A 61 -29.70 21.80 -10.78
C PHE A 61 -31.10 22.28 -11.19
N GLN A 62 -31.24 22.59 -12.48
CA GLN A 62 -32.52 22.93 -13.10
C GLN A 62 -33.52 21.78 -12.95
N GLN A 63 -34.77 22.09 -12.57
CA GLN A 63 -35.80 21.10 -12.25
C GLN A 63 -36.67 20.69 -13.46
N ASP A 64 -36.42 21.29 -14.62
CA ASP A 64 -37.20 21.17 -15.86
C ASP A 64 -36.44 20.43 -16.97
N LYS A 65 -35.54 19.51 -16.61
CA LYS A 65 -34.75 18.71 -17.57
C LYS A 65 -35.62 17.64 -18.24
N PHE A 66 -35.28 17.31 -19.49
CA PHE A 66 -35.97 16.30 -20.31
C PHE A 66 -35.66 14.83 -19.94
N TYR A 67 -34.85 14.59 -18.91
CA TYR A 67 -34.42 13.28 -18.46
C TYR A 67 -34.60 13.14 -16.94
N ASP A 68 -34.45 11.91 -16.41
CA ASP A 68 -34.54 11.66 -14.97
C ASP A 68 -33.40 12.34 -14.19
N MET A 69 -33.75 13.39 -13.45
CA MET A 69 -32.82 14.18 -12.63
C MET A 69 -32.29 13.40 -11.42
N SER A 70 -32.82 12.21 -11.11
CA SER A 70 -32.25 11.35 -10.07
C SER A 70 -30.81 10.92 -10.40
N LEU A 71 -30.43 10.96 -11.68
CA LEU A 71 -29.09 10.70 -12.19
C LEU A 71 -28.10 11.85 -11.92
N ASP A 72 -28.60 13.06 -11.62
CA ASP A 72 -27.75 14.20 -11.27
C ASP A 72 -27.25 14.04 -9.83
N THR A 73 -25.96 13.71 -9.69
CA THR A 73 -25.36 13.44 -8.37
C THR A 73 -24.67 14.65 -7.75
N GLY A 74 -24.80 15.84 -8.33
CA GLY A 74 -24.03 17.00 -7.89
C GLY A 74 -24.39 17.48 -6.48
N ASP A 75 -25.70 17.57 -6.15
CA ASP A 75 -26.19 17.90 -4.80
C ASP A 75 -25.90 16.82 -3.75
N LYS A 76 -25.29 15.69 -4.12
CA LYS A 76 -24.82 14.65 -3.19
C LYS A 76 -23.36 14.86 -2.77
N SER A 77 -22.73 15.95 -3.20
CA SER A 77 -21.32 16.24 -2.93
C SER A 77 -21.15 17.66 -2.41
N ILE A 78 -20.09 17.87 -1.63
CA ILE A 78 -19.64 19.20 -1.22
C ILE A 78 -18.99 19.96 -2.41
N GLN A 79 -18.54 19.24 -3.44
CA GLN A 79 -17.85 19.82 -4.60
C GLN A 79 -18.84 20.28 -5.68
N CYS A 80 -18.68 21.51 -6.18
CA CYS A 80 -19.44 21.99 -7.34
C CYS A 80 -18.97 21.35 -8.66
N GLY A 81 -17.66 21.34 -8.90
CA GLY A 81 -17.05 20.69 -10.06
C GLY A 81 -16.30 19.43 -9.63
N ARG A 82 -16.48 18.32 -10.36
CA ARG A 82 -15.87 17.04 -10.03
C ARG A 82 -15.26 16.38 -11.26
N LYS A 83 -14.08 15.80 -11.09
CA LYS A 83 -13.38 15.05 -12.13
C LYS A 83 -14.05 13.70 -12.38
N VAL A 84 -14.00 13.23 -13.63
CA VAL A 84 -14.54 11.92 -14.04
C VAL A 84 -13.51 10.83 -13.76
N ASP A 85 -13.31 10.48 -12.49
CA ASP A 85 -12.32 9.48 -12.09
C ASP A 85 -12.79 8.02 -12.35
N CYS A 86 -14.10 7.79 -12.39
CA CYS A 86 -14.69 6.46 -12.60
C CYS A 86 -14.34 5.86 -13.97
N LEU A 87 -14.09 6.70 -14.98
CA LEU A 87 -13.77 6.24 -16.33
C LEU A 87 -12.42 5.52 -16.39
N ASN A 88 -11.41 6.02 -15.67
CA ASN A 88 -10.08 5.40 -15.62
C ASN A 88 -10.16 4.00 -14.99
N LEU A 89 -10.87 3.90 -13.86
CA LEU A 89 -11.09 2.62 -13.20
C LEU A 89 -11.88 1.65 -14.09
N TRP A 90 -12.97 2.12 -14.71
CA TRP A 90 -13.81 1.31 -15.59
C TRP A 90 -13.03 0.80 -16.81
N LEU A 91 -12.24 1.65 -17.47
CA LEU A 91 -11.40 1.26 -18.62
C LEU A 91 -10.36 0.22 -18.22
N MET A 92 -9.65 0.44 -17.10
CA MET A 92 -8.71 -0.56 -16.58
C MET A 92 -9.42 -1.89 -16.30
N TRP A 93 -10.61 -1.85 -15.68
CA TRP A 93 -11.38 -3.06 -15.37
C TRP A 93 -11.84 -3.79 -16.62
N LYS A 94 -12.27 -3.07 -17.66
CA LYS A 94 -12.65 -3.66 -18.94
C LYS A 94 -11.46 -4.27 -19.67
N ALA A 95 -10.28 -3.63 -19.60
CA ALA A 95 -9.07 -4.12 -20.27
C ALA A 95 -8.46 -5.34 -19.57
N VAL A 96 -8.44 -5.36 -18.23
CA VAL A 96 -7.75 -6.38 -17.43
C VAL A 96 -8.70 -7.47 -16.92
N GLY A 97 -9.98 -7.13 -16.70
CA GLY A 97 -10.96 -8.00 -16.07
C GLY A 97 -10.75 -8.16 -14.56
N SER A 98 -11.77 -8.66 -13.86
CA SER A 98 -11.69 -8.93 -12.42
C SER A 98 -10.61 -9.96 -12.08
N HIS A 99 -10.45 -10.98 -12.93
CA HIS A 99 -9.42 -12.00 -12.72
C HIS A 99 -8.00 -11.41 -12.78
N GLY A 100 -7.67 -10.65 -13.83
CA GLY A 100 -6.35 -10.01 -13.93
C GLY A 100 -6.10 -8.97 -12.84
N LEU A 101 -7.14 -8.31 -12.31
CA LEU A 101 -7.00 -7.43 -11.14
C LEU A 101 -6.70 -8.23 -9.87
N ALA A 102 -7.33 -9.39 -9.67
CA ALA A 102 -7.01 -10.27 -8.55
C ALA A 102 -5.56 -10.77 -8.63
N GLU A 103 -5.12 -11.21 -9.81
CA GLU A 103 -3.73 -11.65 -10.02
C GLU A 103 -2.71 -10.54 -9.74
N ARG A 104 -3.04 -9.28 -10.03
CA ARG A 104 -2.18 -8.14 -9.67
C ARG A 104 -2.04 -7.98 -8.16
N VAL A 105 -3.13 -8.18 -7.42
CA VAL A 105 -3.11 -8.16 -5.96
C VAL A 105 -2.30 -9.33 -5.42
N ASP A 106 -2.54 -10.55 -5.91
CA ASP A 106 -1.79 -11.75 -5.49
C ASP A 106 -0.28 -11.57 -5.66
N ARG A 107 0.15 -11.05 -6.82
CA ARG A 107 1.57 -10.76 -7.08
C ARG A 107 2.14 -9.71 -6.12
N ALA A 108 1.38 -8.66 -5.80
CA ALA A 108 1.82 -7.63 -4.86
C ALA A 108 2.04 -8.21 -3.44
N PHE A 109 1.12 -9.06 -2.97
CA PHE A 109 1.27 -9.76 -1.71
C PHE A 109 2.46 -10.73 -1.72
N ALA A 110 2.65 -11.48 -2.80
CA ALA A 110 3.78 -12.41 -2.94
C ALA A 110 5.14 -11.71 -2.88
N HIS A 111 5.29 -10.58 -3.58
CA HIS A 111 6.51 -9.77 -3.52
C HIS A 111 6.73 -9.14 -2.14
N THR A 112 5.66 -8.73 -1.47
CA THR A 112 5.73 -8.21 -0.09
C THR A 112 6.21 -9.30 0.88
N ARG A 113 5.68 -10.52 0.78
CA ARG A 113 6.13 -11.67 1.57
C ARG A 113 7.60 -12.00 1.31
N TYR A 114 7.99 -12.05 0.04
CA TYR A 114 9.39 -12.31 -0.34
C TYR A 114 10.35 -11.29 0.28
N ASN A 115 10.04 -10.00 0.14
CA ASN A 115 10.87 -8.93 0.69
C ASN A 115 10.92 -8.99 2.23
N HIS A 116 9.80 -9.23 2.89
CA HIS A 116 9.74 -9.39 4.34
C HIS A 116 10.65 -10.52 4.83
N ILE A 117 10.52 -11.71 4.24
CA ILE A 117 11.35 -12.87 4.60
C ILE A 117 12.84 -12.58 4.38
N ALA A 118 13.20 -12.03 3.21
CA ALA A 118 14.58 -11.72 2.89
C ALA A 118 15.17 -10.66 3.84
N TYR A 119 14.40 -9.63 4.18
CA TYR A 119 14.80 -8.59 5.14
C TYR A 119 14.96 -9.14 6.57
N THR A 120 14.06 -10.01 7.02
CA THR A 120 14.18 -10.68 8.33
C THR A 120 15.44 -11.55 8.40
N LEU A 121 15.72 -12.34 7.37
CA LEU A 121 16.94 -13.15 7.29
C LEU A 121 18.20 -12.27 7.29
N TYR A 122 18.18 -11.16 6.55
CA TYR A 122 19.26 -10.17 6.52
C TYR A 122 19.52 -9.58 7.92
N LEU A 123 18.47 -9.11 8.61
CA LEU A 123 18.61 -8.58 9.97
C LEU A 123 19.06 -9.64 10.98
N HIS A 124 18.64 -10.90 10.82
CA HIS A 124 19.10 -11.99 11.66
C HIS A 124 20.58 -12.29 11.47
N GLY A 125 21.12 -12.10 10.25
CA GLY A 125 22.56 -12.17 9.98
C GLY A 125 23.35 -11.03 10.63
N LEU A 126 22.71 -9.89 10.90
CA LEU A 126 23.32 -8.70 11.53
C LEU A 126 23.15 -8.65 13.05
N ARG A 127 22.41 -9.59 13.66
CA ARG A 127 22.10 -9.56 15.11
C ARG A 127 23.34 -9.83 15.97
N GLY A 128 23.76 -8.79 16.70
CA GLY A 128 24.79 -8.87 17.75
C GLY A 128 25.11 -7.56 18.49
N LYS A 129 24.43 -6.43 18.18
CA LYS A 129 24.80 -5.08 18.66
C LYS A 129 23.61 -4.17 19.01
N GLU A 130 22.48 -4.73 19.43
CA GLU A 130 21.29 -3.89 19.70
C GLU A 130 20.83 -4.13 21.13
N ASN A 131 21.18 -3.24 22.05
CA ASN A 131 20.49 -3.10 23.35
C ASN A 131 20.82 -1.79 24.11
N SER A 132 21.70 -0.91 23.59
CA SER A 132 21.98 0.39 24.21
C SER A 132 21.05 1.49 23.69
N PRO A 133 20.65 2.48 24.52
CA PRO A 133 19.98 3.70 24.05
C PRO A 133 20.79 4.47 22.99
N ASP A 134 22.13 4.34 23.02
CA ASP A 134 23.02 4.91 22.01
C ASP A 134 22.83 4.23 20.63
N ASP A 135 22.54 2.93 20.62
CA ASP A 135 22.31 2.16 19.38
C ASP A 135 21.02 2.62 18.70
N GLN A 136 19.98 2.98 19.46
CA GLN A 136 18.73 3.49 18.89
C GLN A 136 18.90 4.86 18.23
N ASN A 137 19.65 5.77 18.85
CA ASN A 137 19.96 7.07 18.26
C ASN A 137 20.80 6.92 16.97
N ARG A 138 21.70 5.94 16.93
CA ARG A 138 22.46 5.65 15.71
C ARG A 138 21.58 5.06 14.61
N LEU A 139 20.72 4.10 14.95
CA LEU A 139 19.77 3.48 14.02
C LEU A 139 18.77 4.48 13.43
N SER A 140 18.37 5.52 14.18
CA SER A 140 17.48 6.55 13.63
C SER A 140 18.10 7.37 12.51
N GLU A 141 19.43 7.53 12.48
CA GLU A 141 20.15 8.29 11.46
C GLU A 141 20.47 7.48 10.20
N VAL A 142 20.51 6.15 10.30
CA VAL A 142 20.84 5.26 9.17
C VAL A 142 19.84 5.40 8.02
N SER A 143 18.54 5.38 8.32
CA SER A 143 17.49 5.44 7.28
C SER A 143 17.51 6.76 6.48
N PRO A 144 17.60 7.96 7.11
CA PRO A 144 17.81 9.23 6.40
C PRO A 144 19.03 9.24 5.48
N VAL A 145 20.19 8.77 5.95
CA VAL A 145 21.44 8.80 5.17
C VAL A 145 21.34 7.88 3.95
N ILE A 146 20.86 6.64 4.14
CA ILE A 146 20.64 5.72 3.02
C ILE A 146 19.62 6.30 2.04
N LYS A 147 18.55 6.94 2.53
CA LYS A 147 17.55 7.60 1.68
C LYS A 147 18.17 8.72 0.83
N GLU A 148 19.00 9.57 1.41
CA GLU A 148 19.69 10.64 0.69
C GLU A 148 20.59 10.06 -0.41
N ARG A 149 21.33 8.99 -0.10
CA ARG A 149 22.17 8.30 -1.08
C ARG A 149 21.34 7.66 -2.20
N MET A 150 20.19 7.07 -1.90
CA MET A 150 19.26 6.51 -2.90
C MET A 150 18.77 7.59 -3.88
N MET A 151 18.55 8.82 -3.39
CA MET A 151 18.09 9.95 -4.21
C MET A 151 19.11 10.42 -5.24
N GLN A 152 20.35 9.91 -5.22
CA GLN A 152 21.36 10.15 -6.25
C GLN A 152 21.09 9.40 -7.58
N GLY A 153 20.00 8.62 -7.65
CA GLY A 153 19.43 8.17 -8.92
C GLY A 153 19.16 6.67 -9.06
N THR A 154 19.20 5.89 -7.97
CA THR A 154 18.99 4.44 -8.05
C THR A 154 17.55 4.05 -7.76
N MET A 155 17.00 4.43 -6.60
CA MET A 155 15.65 4.08 -6.19
C MET A 155 15.04 5.08 -5.22
N MET A 156 13.74 4.93 -4.94
CA MET A 156 13.04 5.82 -4.00
C MET A 156 12.11 5.02 -3.09
N VAL A 157 12.50 4.88 -1.82
CA VAL A 157 11.68 4.28 -0.76
C VAL A 157 11.47 5.26 0.38
N SER A 158 10.29 5.30 0.97
CA SER A 158 9.99 6.15 2.14
C SER A 158 10.53 5.53 3.42
N TYR A 159 10.86 6.35 4.42
CA TYR A 159 11.07 5.90 5.79
C TYR A 159 10.25 6.77 6.75
N GLN A 160 9.93 6.23 7.93
CA GLN A 160 9.29 6.99 8.99
C GLN A 160 9.51 6.32 10.37
N PRO A 161 9.43 7.07 11.48
CA PRO A 161 9.32 6.48 12.81
C PRO A 161 7.87 6.11 13.12
N GLN A 162 7.65 5.18 14.06
CA GLN A 162 6.28 4.83 14.50
C GLN A 162 6.27 4.27 15.93
N GLY A 163 5.41 4.85 16.79
CA GLY A 163 5.11 4.27 18.12
C GLY A 163 6.33 4.06 19.01
N GLY A 164 7.27 5.02 19.04
CA GLY A 164 8.52 4.91 19.81
C GLY A 164 9.62 4.08 19.12
N ARG A 165 9.36 3.53 17.93
CA ARG A 165 10.38 2.91 17.10
C ARG A 165 11.10 3.99 16.28
N VAL A 166 12.42 3.81 16.15
CA VAL A 166 13.31 4.61 15.31
C VAL A 166 12.92 4.54 13.83
N ASN A 167 13.55 5.34 12.99
CA ASN A 167 13.25 5.36 11.55
C ASN A 167 13.43 3.96 10.91
N PHE A 168 12.43 3.53 10.15
CA PHE A 168 12.48 2.31 9.34
C PHE A 168 11.95 2.57 7.93
N PHE A 169 12.46 1.82 6.96
CA PHE A 169 11.99 1.88 5.58
C PHE A 169 10.58 1.25 5.44
N ARG A 170 9.74 1.92 4.66
CA ARG A 170 8.42 1.45 4.26
C ARG A 170 8.42 1.20 2.76
N MET A 171 8.61 -0.06 2.39
CA MET A 171 8.45 -0.51 1.02
C MET A 171 6.96 -0.63 0.68
N ILE A 172 6.55 -0.09 -0.47
CA ILE A 172 5.18 -0.19 -0.98
C ILE A 172 5.22 -0.92 -2.32
N VAL A 173 4.60 -2.10 -2.38
CA VAL A 173 4.55 -2.95 -3.58
C VAL A 173 3.16 -2.84 -4.21
N VAL A 174 3.06 -2.13 -5.34
CA VAL A 174 1.78 -1.90 -6.05
C VAL A 174 1.91 -2.04 -7.55
N SER A 175 3.07 -1.68 -8.11
CA SER A 175 3.28 -1.69 -9.55
C SER A 175 3.22 -3.12 -10.11
N PRO A 176 2.35 -3.40 -11.11
CA PRO A 176 2.22 -4.73 -11.69
C PRO A 176 3.42 -5.15 -12.55
N GLN A 177 4.36 -4.25 -12.81
CA GLN A 177 5.62 -4.50 -13.51
C GLN A 177 6.75 -4.96 -12.58
N LEU A 178 6.57 -4.87 -11.25
CA LEU A 178 7.58 -5.33 -10.31
C LEU A 178 7.84 -6.82 -10.48
N SER A 179 9.12 -7.16 -10.40
CA SER A 179 9.65 -8.52 -10.43
C SER A 179 10.31 -8.86 -9.10
N GLN A 180 10.60 -10.15 -8.91
CA GLN A 180 11.40 -10.58 -7.76
C GLN A 180 12.81 -9.98 -7.79
N GLN A 181 13.37 -9.76 -8.98
CA GLN A 181 14.70 -9.15 -9.13
C GLN A 181 14.73 -7.71 -8.60
N ASP A 182 13.64 -6.97 -8.72
CA ASP A 182 13.54 -5.62 -8.16
C ASP A 182 13.56 -5.64 -6.63
N MET A 183 12.97 -6.68 -6.02
CA MET A 183 13.00 -6.86 -4.56
C MET A 183 14.41 -7.20 -4.06
N ILE A 184 15.17 -7.98 -4.82
CA ILE A 184 16.57 -8.31 -4.52
C ILE A 184 17.43 -7.06 -4.67
N CYS A 185 17.30 -6.35 -5.80
CA CYS A 185 18.02 -5.10 -6.07
C CYS A 185 17.79 -4.06 -4.96
N PHE A 186 16.57 -3.96 -4.43
CA PHE A 186 16.26 -3.11 -3.29
C PHE A 186 17.10 -3.42 -2.04
N LEU A 187 17.25 -4.71 -1.70
CA LEU A 187 18.03 -5.14 -0.54
C LEU A 187 19.53 -4.92 -0.76
N ASP A 188 20.03 -5.33 -1.92
CA ASP A 188 21.43 -5.15 -2.31
C ASP A 188 21.82 -3.67 -2.30
N GLU A 189 20.93 -2.78 -2.74
CA GLU A 189 21.19 -1.34 -2.75
C GLU A 189 21.21 -0.74 -1.34
N ILE A 190 20.32 -1.18 -0.44
CA ILE A 190 20.38 -0.78 0.98
C ILE A 190 21.72 -1.19 1.59
N GLU A 191 22.14 -2.43 1.37
CA GLU A 191 23.42 -2.94 1.88
C GLU A 191 24.59 -2.14 1.29
N ARG A 192 24.61 -1.95 -0.04
CA ARG A 192 25.65 -1.19 -0.73
C ARG A 192 25.74 0.25 -0.24
N LEU A 193 24.61 0.89 0.04
CA LEU A 193 24.56 2.28 0.51
C LEU A 193 24.77 2.42 2.02
N GLY A 194 24.65 1.34 2.78
CA GLY A 194 24.84 1.33 4.23
C GLY A 194 26.15 0.67 4.68
N ASN A 195 27.00 0.20 3.77
CA ASN A 195 28.17 -0.61 4.09
C ASN A 195 29.25 0.10 4.92
N ASP A 196 29.23 1.43 4.96
CA ASP A 196 30.18 2.30 5.65
C ASP A 196 29.56 3.05 6.86
N LEU A 197 28.33 2.70 7.26
CA LEU A 197 27.59 3.31 8.38
C LEU A 197 27.75 2.57 9.72
#